data_AF-A0A9W6BID5-F1
#
_entry.id   AF-A0A9W6BID5-F1
#
_cell.length_a   1.000
_cell.length_b   1.000
_cell.length_c   1.000
_cell.angle_alpha   90.00
_cell.angle_beta   90.00
_cell.angle_gamma   90.00
#
_symmetry.space_group_name_H-M   'P 1'
#
loop_
_entity.id
_entity.type
_entity.pdbx_description
1 polymer ?
#
loop_
_entity_poly.entity_id
_entity_poly.type
_entity_poly.pdbx_seq_one_letter_code
_entity_poly.pdbx_strand_id
1 'polypeptide(L)'
;MADGRLNASLDELIEAQGYGKAPRAGGSLGTSGHRLQPYGGRGGAGRGPPRQNGASRISETLDDTATPQNAIKVGGTQDAKDIAQRICDSCRIGEPPALLTIGGQSINQAVKAIAIARADLSKEGLQLSFQPAFRHTDRTKPLIAFYVAKERTPRQQATHGDDVTLTVASGSKIVPVAGAIAGKIRENLKISLQAIGVDAVTNAVLAVGNARLFLEQDNFDIRVEPEFEKVEKNGQLMTSMKLSLVAEAL
;
A
#
# COMPACT_ATOMS: atom_id res chain seq x y z
N MET A 1 13.27 -14.04 36.76
CA MET A 1 13.45 -15.22 35.89
C MET A 1 12.21 -15.37 35.02
N ALA A 2 12.40 -15.66 33.73
CA ALA A 2 11.44 -15.76 32.61
C ALA A 2 10.90 -14.40 32.12
N ASP A 3 11.47 -13.68 31.15
CA ASP A 3 12.16 -14.01 29.87
C ASP A 3 11.23 -14.43 28.72
N GLY A 4 11.35 -13.74 27.57
CA GLY A 4 11.18 -14.36 26.25
C GLY A 4 10.04 -13.96 25.29
N ARG A 5 9.14 -12.99 25.56
CA ARG A 5 7.93 -12.80 24.71
C ARG A 5 7.86 -11.62 23.75
N LEU A 6 8.90 -10.80 23.58
CA LEU A 6 8.79 -9.56 22.78
C LEU A 6 9.57 -9.52 21.44
N ASN A 7 10.13 -10.63 20.98
CA ASN A 7 11.01 -10.62 19.80
C ASN A 7 10.55 -11.52 18.64
N ALA A 8 9.28 -11.94 18.61
CA ALA A 8 8.80 -12.72 17.47
C ALA A 8 8.57 -11.79 16.26
N SER A 9 9.20 -12.11 15.14
CA SER A 9 8.90 -11.48 13.85
C SER A 9 7.42 -11.73 13.51
N LEU A 10 6.76 -10.79 12.81
CA LEU A 10 5.36 -10.95 12.42
C LEU A 10 5.11 -12.25 11.63
N ASP A 11 6.13 -12.71 10.87
CA ASP A 11 6.10 -14.00 10.19
C ASP A 11 5.96 -15.19 11.18
N GLU A 12 6.63 -15.15 12.33
CA GLU A 12 6.51 -16.17 13.39
C GLU A 12 5.15 -16.13 14.10
N LEU A 13 4.55 -14.95 14.26
CA LEU A 13 3.19 -14.82 14.81
C LEU A 13 2.11 -15.32 13.83
N ILE A 14 2.33 -15.15 12.53
CA ILE A 14 1.46 -15.67 11.47
C ILE A 14 1.57 -17.19 11.37
N GLU A 15 2.78 -17.75 11.50
CA GLU A 15 3.01 -19.21 11.51
C GLU A 15 2.39 -19.88 12.75
N ALA A 16 2.39 -19.21 13.91
CA ALA A 16 1.79 -19.72 15.14
C ALA A 16 0.24 -19.78 15.10
N GLN A 17 -0.41 -19.06 14.19
CA GLN A 17 -1.88 -18.99 14.08
C GLN A 17 -2.49 -19.86 12.96
N GLY A 18 -1.70 -20.70 12.28
CA GLY A 18 -2.25 -21.82 11.50
C GLY A 18 -3.10 -21.44 10.27
N TYR A 19 -2.85 -20.30 9.63
CA TYR A 19 -3.46 -20.02 8.33
C TYR A 19 -2.82 -20.90 7.24
N GLY A 20 -3.65 -21.76 6.64
CA GLY A 20 -3.24 -22.86 5.76
C GLY A 20 -2.38 -22.45 4.56
N LYS A 21 -1.38 -23.29 4.28
CA LYS A 21 -0.55 -23.27 3.07
C LYS A 21 -1.42 -23.31 1.81
N ALA A 22 -1.25 -22.36 0.90
CA ALA A 22 -1.78 -22.46 -0.46
C ALA A 22 -1.14 -23.67 -1.19
N PRO A 23 -1.87 -24.42 -2.04
CA PRO A 23 -1.34 -25.60 -2.71
C PRO A 23 -0.26 -25.21 -3.71
N ARG A 24 0.87 -25.94 -3.69
CA ARG A 24 1.88 -25.89 -4.76
C ARG A 24 1.34 -26.64 -5.97
N ALA A 25 1.17 -25.94 -7.11
CA ALA A 25 0.97 -26.58 -8.40
C ALA A 25 2.26 -27.30 -8.80
N GLY A 26 2.24 -28.63 -8.75
CA GLY A 26 3.24 -29.50 -9.35
C GLY A 26 2.87 -29.84 -10.79
N GLY A 27 3.87 -29.95 -11.66
CA GLY A 27 3.73 -30.47 -13.02
C GLY A 27 5.07 -30.46 -13.76
N SER A 28 5.71 -31.62 -13.82
CA SER A 28 6.98 -31.87 -14.52
C SER A 28 6.76 -32.42 -15.94
N LEU A 29 7.76 -32.15 -16.78
CA LEU A 29 8.16 -32.68 -18.10
C LEU A 29 7.40 -33.83 -18.76
N GLY A 30 7.25 -33.70 -20.10
CA GLY A 30 7.07 -34.81 -21.04
C GLY A 30 7.48 -34.39 -22.47
N THR A 31 8.24 -35.26 -23.13
CA THR A 31 9.13 -35.00 -24.27
C THR A 31 8.64 -35.68 -25.57
N SER A 32 9.01 -35.12 -26.73
CA SER A 32 9.32 -35.79 -28.03
C SER A 32 8.21 -36.15 -29.04
N GLY A 33 8.43 -35.74 -30.31
CA GLY A 33 8.51 -36.73 -31.41
C GLY A 33 7.61 -36.59 -32.66
N HIS A 34 8.25 -36.21 -33.78
CA HIS A 34 8.02 -36.67 -35.18
C HIS A 34 6.88 -36.14 -36.08
N ARG A 35 7.29 -35.21 -36.98
CA ARG A 35 7.41 -35.31 -38.46
C ARG A 35 6.36 -36.16 -39.24
N LEU A 36 5.65 -35.53 -40.20
CA LEU A 36 5.74 -35.78 -41.66
C LEU A 36 4.82 -34.84 -42.47
N GLN A 37 5.36 -34.36 -43.59
CA GLN A 37 4.73 -33.64 -44.71
C GLN A 37 4.28 -34.68 -45.78
N PRO A 38 3.36 -34.38 -46.72
CA PRO A 38 3.82 -33.77 -47.98
C PRO A 38 2.84 -32.85 -48.78
N TYR A 39 3.47 -31.89 -49.46
CA TYR A 39 3.33 -31.42 -50.85
C TYR A 39 1.97 -31.08 -51.51
N GLY A 40 1.86 -29.82 -51.97
CA GLY A 40 1.00 -29.42 -53.09
C GLY A 40 0.93 -27.90 -53.38
N GLY A 41 1.56 -27.45 -54.46
CA GLY A 41 0.95 -26.46 -55.38
C GLY A 41 1.21 -24.95 -55.24
N ARG A 42 2.32 -24.48 -55.83
CA ARG A 42 2.45 -23.40 -56.85
C ARG A 42 1.66 -22.06 -56.70
N GLY A 43 2.43 -20.98 -56.53
CA GLY A 43 2.28 -19.73 -57.33
C GLY A 43 1.81 -18.46 -56.61
N GLY A 44 2.57 -17.36 -56.75
CA GLY A 44 2.05 -16.00 -56.54
C GLY A 44 2.98 -15.07 -55.75
N ALA A 45 3.62 -14.13 -56.45
CA ALA A 45 4.48 -13.09 -55.91
C ALA A 45 3.71 -12.05 -55.08
N GLY A 46 4.29 -11.59 -53.95
CA GLY A 46 3.75 -10.48 -53.18
C GLY A 46 4.62 -10.09 -51.97
N ARG A 47 5.31 -8.94 -52.09
CA ARG A 47 5.89 -8.06 -51.05
C ARG A 47 5.95 -8.59 -49.60
N GLY A 48 7.17 -8.86 -49.11
CA GLY A 48 7.43 -8.98 -47.67
C GLY A 48 7.74 -7.62 -47.03
N PRO A 49 7.16 -7.27 -45.86
CA PRO A 49 7.63 -6.16 -45.05
C PRO A 49 8.83 -6.60 -44.18
N PRO A 50 9.65 -5.65 -43.69
CA PRO A 50 10.87 -5.97 -42.96
C PRO A 50 10.56 -6.59 -41.58
N ARG A 51 11.38 -7.57 -41.21
CA ARG A 51 11.50 -8.05 -39.83
C ARG A 51 12.13 -6.95 -38.99
N GLN A 52 11.41 -6.46 -37.98
CA GLN A 52 11.99 -5.72 -36.88
C GLN A 52 11.69 -6.47 -35.58
N ASN A 53 12.74 -7.00 -34.96
CA ASN A 53 12.76 -7.40 -33.57
C ASN A 53 12.35 -6.21 -32.70
N GLY A 54 11.32 -6.38 -31.89
CA GLY A 54 10.92 -5.41 -30.88
C GLY A 54 9.86 -6.03 -30.02
N ALA A 55 10.26 -6.51 -28.84
CA ALA A 55 9.37 -7.02 -27.82
C ALA A 55 8.15 -6.11 -27.67
N SER A 56 6.96 -6.68 -27.83
CA SER A 56 5.71 -6.00 -27.52
C SER A 56 5.79 -5.52 -26.08
N ARG A 57 5.99 -4.20 -25.90
CA ARG A 57 5.80 -3.55 -24.61
C ARG A 57 4.35 -3.82 -24.23
N ILE A 58 4.18 -4.62 -23.19
CA ILE A 58 2.95 -4.77 -22.45
C ILE A 58 2.52 -3.34 -22.07
N SER A 59 1.48 -2.84 -22.73
CA SER A 59 0.82 -1.61 -22.34
C SER A 59 0.09 -1.91 -21.03
N GLU A 60 0.82 -1.77 -19.91
CA GLU A 60 0.25 -1.70 -18.57
C GLU A 60 -0.57 -0.41 -18.52
N THR A 61 -1.84 -0.51 -18.91
CA THR A 61 -2.78 0.60 -18.91
C THR A 61 -2.90 1.15 -17.50
N LEU A 62 -2.31 2.32 -17.27
CA LEU A 62 -2.59 3.17 -16.13
C LEU A 62 -4.08 3.53 -16.22
N ASP A 63 -4.89 3.12 -15.24
CA ASP A 63 -6.26 3.63 -15.12
C ASP A 63 -6.19 5.10 -14.67
N ASP A 64 -6.06 5.99 -15.66
CA ASP A 64 -5.93 7.45 -15.48
C ASP A 64 -7.28 8.18 -15.51
N THR A 65 -8.40 7.45 -15.63
CA THR A 65 -9.74 7.98 -15.93
C THR A 65 -10.41 8.75 -14.78
N ALA A 66 -9.85 8.75 -13.56
CA ALA A 66 -10.44 9.42 -12.40
C ALA A 66 -9.43 10.20 -11.53
N THR A 67 -8.38 10.77 -12.14
CA THR A 67 -7.41 11.60 -11.38
C THR A 67 -8.01 12.98 -11.05
N PRO A 68 -8.12 13.37 -9.77
CA PRO A 68 -8.64 14.69 -9.40
C PRO A 68 -7.80 15.83 -10.00
N GLN A 69 -8.45 16.93 -10.40
CA GLN A 69 -7.75 18.08 -11.01
C GLN A 69 -6.72 18.72 -10.07
N ASN A 70 -6.96 18.69 -8.74
CA ASN A 70 -6.06 19.22 -7.72
C ASN A 70 -4.97 18.21 -7.28
N ALA A 71 -4.79 17.09 -8.00
CA ALA A 71 -3.84 16.06 -7.60
C ALA A 71 -2.38 16.55 -7.62
N ILE A 72 -1.62 16.16 -6.60
CA ILE A 72 -0.19 16.44 -6.47
C ILE A 72 0.59 15.19 -6.86
N LYS A 73 1.42 15.30 -7.90
CA LYS A 73 2.41 14.27 -8.24
C LYS A 73 3.59 14.35 -7.28
N VAL A 74 3.93 13.25 -6.64
CA VAL A 74 5.03 13.16 -5.67
C VAL A 74 6.23 12.44 -6.28
N GLY A 75 7.36 13.12 -6.34
CA GLY A 75 8.66 12.58 -6.71
C GLY A 75 9.40 12.02 -5.51
N GLY A 76 10.16 10.93 -5.68
CA GLY A 76 10.87 10.27 -4.59
C GLY A 76 11.96 11.10 -3.90
N THR A 77 12.47 12.14 -4.57
CA THR A 77 13.48 13.07 -4.05
C THR A 77 12.91 14.40 -3.57
N GLN A 78 11.60 14.61 -3.69
CA GLN A 78 10.96 15.83 -3.20
C GLN A 78 10.94 15.86 -1.67
N ASP A 79 11.11 17.05 -1.09
CA ASP A 79 11.05 17.23 0.35
C ASP A 79 9.59 17.08 0.83
N ALA A 80 9.39 16.27 1.87
CA ALA A 80 8.08 16.05 2.47
C ALA A 80 7.44 17.33 3.02
N LYS A 81 8.24 18.31 3.47
CA LYS A 81 7.75 19.60 3.97
C LYS A 81 7.14 20.45 2.85
N ASP A 82 7.77 20.48 1.69
CA ASP A 82 7.24 21.22 0.53
C ASP A 82 5.92 20.62 0.06
N ILE A 83 5.82 19.29 0.05
CA ILE A 83 4.58 18.58 -0.27
C ILE A 83 3.53 18.87 0.82
N ALA A 84 3.91 18.82 2.09
CA ALA A 84 3.01 19.11 3.21
C ALA A 84 2.43 20.52 3.13
N GLN A 85 3.26 21.52 2.80
CA GLN A 85 2.80 22.90 2.64
C GLN A 85 1.71 23.00 1.58
N ARG A 86 1.88 22.33 0.43
CA ARG A 86 0.87 22.29 -0.64
C ARG A 86 -0.42 21.60 -0.20
N ILE A 87 -0.32 20.54 0.61
CA ILE A 87 -1.49 19.87 1.21
C ILE A 87 -2.22 20.85 2.12
N CYS A 88 -1.51 21.54 3.02
CA CYS A 88 -2.10 22.52 3.93
C CYS A 88 -2.79 23.66 3.19
N ASP A 89 -2.14 24.24 2.19
CA ASP A 89 -2.70 25.35 1.39
C ASP A 89 -3.98 24.90 0.69
N SER A 90 -3.97 23.71 0.07
CA SER A 90 -5.17 23.13 -0.55
C SER A 90 -6.29 22.89 0.46
N CYS A 91 -5.96 22.35 1.65
CA CYS A 91 -6.96 22.08 2.69
C CYS A 91 -7.57 23.34 3.29
N ARG A 92 -6.81 24.45 3.37
CA ARG A 92 -7.27 25.75 3.89
C ARG A 92 -8.17 26.47 2.87
N ILE A 93 -7.90 26.33 1.58
CA ILE A 93 -8.63 27.02 0.51
C ILE A 93 -9.85 26.23 0.02
N GLY A 94 -9.76 24.90 -0.02
CA GLY A 94 -10.78 24.05 -0.61
C GLY A 94 -10.59 22.60 -0.22
N GLU A 95 -10.81 21.67 -1.15
CA GLU A 95 -10.71 20.24 -0.86
C GLU A 95 -9.25 19.78 -0.74
N PRO A 96 -8.97 18.75 0.09
CA PRO A 96 -7.67 18.12 0.12
C PRO A 96 -7.26 17.59 -1.26
N PRO A 97 -5.96 17.60 -1.59
CA PRO A 97 -5.47 17.06 -2.85
C PRO A 97 -5.33 15.54 -2.76
N ALA A 98 -5.53 14.84 -3.87
CA ALA A 98 -5.02 13.48 -4.00
C ALA A 98 -3.50 13.52 -4.22
N LEU A 99 -2.74 12.58 -3.66
CA LEU A 99 -1.31 12.43 -3.94
C LEU A 99 -1.09 11.24 -4.86
N LEU A 100 -0.38 11.46 -5.96
CA LEU A 100 -0.05 10.41 -6.93
C LEU A 100 1.40 9.99 -6.76
N THR A 101 1.63 8.72 -6.50
CA THR A 101 2.96 8.19 -6.20
C THR A 101 3.38 7.07 -7.13
N ILE A 102 4.68 7.02 -7.40
CA ILE A 102 5.33 5.97 -8.19
C ILE A 102 6.61 5.55 -7.47
N GLY A 103 6.67 4.31 -7.02
CA GLY A 103 7.80 3.74 -6.30
C GLY A 103 7.79 4.02 -4.79
N GLY A 104 8.54 3.21 -4.04
CA GLY A 104 8.58 3.25 -2.58
C GLY A 104 9.08 4.58 -2.00
N GLN A 105 10.06 5.22 -2.66
CA GLN A 105 10.54 6.54 -2.23
C GLN A 105 9.45 7.61 -2.30
N SER A 106 8.69 7.64 -3.40
CA SER A 106 7.56 8.56 -3.58
C SER A 106 6.45 8.31 -2.55
N ILE A 107 6.11 7.03 -2.31
CA ILE A 107 5.17 6.62 -1.26
C ILE A 107 5.63 7.13 0.11
N ASN A 108 6.89 6.92 0.47
CA ASN A 108 7.43 7.35 1.75
C ASN A 108 7.42 8.87 1.93
N GLN A 109 7.75 9.65 0.89
CA GLN A 109 7.65 11.12 0.96
C GLN A 109 6.20 11.58 1.11
N ALA A 110 5.26 10.96 0.41
CA ALA A 110 3.84 11.29 0.51
C ALA A 110 3.29 11.02 1.92
N VAL A 111 3.60 9.86 2.52
CA VAL A 111 3.16 9.52 3.89
C VAL A 111 3.75 10.50 4.91
N LYS A 112 5.05 10.83 4.79
CA LYS A 112 5.67 11.86 5.64
C LYS A 112 5.01 13.22 5.48
N ALA A 113 4.71 13.61 4.24
CA ALA A 113 4.06 14.89 3.95
C ALA A 113 2.68 14.98 4.59
N ILE A 114 1.88 13.92 4.50
CA ILE A 114 0.57 13.84 5.15
C ILE A 114 0.72 13.91 6.68
N ALA A 115 1.70 13.21 7.26
CA ALA A 115 1.96 13.26 8.72
C ALA A 115 2.34 14.68 9.18
N ILE A 116 3.16 15.40 8.42
CA ILE A 116 3.54 16.80 8.70
C ILE A 116 2.30 17.71 8.57
N ALA A 117 1.54 17.58 7.48
CA ALA A 117 0.35 18.38 7.25
C ALA A 117 -0.72 18.15 8.33
N ARG A 118 -0.92 16.90 8.76
CA ARG A 118 -1.81 16.54 9.87
C ARG A 118 -1.37 17.21 11.17
N ALA A 119 -0.08 17.15 11.51
CA ALA A 119 0.44 17.81 12.71
C ALA A 119 0.25 19.33 12.69
N ASP A 120 0.29 19.96 11.50
CA ASP A 120 0.05 21.40 11.38
C ASP A 120 -1.44 21.76 11.46
N LEU A 121 -2.27 21.12 10.64
CA LEU A 121 -3.71 21.41 10.52
C LEU A 121 -4.50 20.99 11.77
N SER A 122 -4.00 20.06 12.58
CA SER A 122 -4.60 19.71 13.87
C SER A 122 -4.64 20.89 14.84
N LYS A 123 -3.69 21.83 14.75
CA LYS A 123 -3.68 23.07 15.54
C LYS A 123 -4.83 24.01 15.16
N GLU A 124 -5.36 23.84 13.95
CA GLU A 124 -6.51 24.57 13.41
C GLU A 124 -7.83 23.79 13.60
N GLY A 125 -7.80 22.68 14.35
CA GLY A 125 -8.98 21.85 14.61
C GLY A 125 -9.38 20.92 13.46
N LEU A 126 -8.52 20.75 12.46
CA LEU A 126 -8.72 19.84 11.33
C LEU A 126 -7.97 18.52 11.55
N GLN A 127 -8.65 17.41 11.33
CA GLN A 127 -8.05 16.08 11.29
C GLN A 127 -7.88 15.65 9.84
N LEU A 128 -6.67 15.17 9.51
CA LEU A 128 -6.35 14.64 8.18
C LEU A 128 -6.17 13.13 8.26
N SER A 129 -6.75 12.45 7.29
CA SER A 129 -6.54 11.03 7.04
C SER A 129 -6.34 10.80 5.55
N PHE A 130 -5.91 9.60 5.17
CA PHE A 130 -5.83 9.23 3.76
C PHE A 130 -6.28 7.80 3.51
N GLN A 131 -6.66 7.52 2.27
CA GLN A 131 -7.01 6.19 1.78
C GLN A 131 -6.11 5.81 0.60
N PRO A 132 -5.33 4.72 0.69
CA PRO A 132 -4.48 4.27 -0.42
C PRO A 132 -5.29 3.46 -1.44
N ALA A 133 -5.18 3.80 -2.72
CA ALA A 133 -5.80 3.06 -3.82
C ALA A 133 -4.78 2.68 -4.89
N PHE A 134 -4.82 1.44 -5.36
CA PHE A 134 -3.96 0.96 -6.44
C PHE A 134 -4.36 1.59 -7.78
N ARG A 135 -3.35 1.96 -8.56
CA ARG A 135 -3.52 2.46 -9.93
C ARG A 135 -2.94 1.51 -10.98
N HIS A 136 -2.72 0.27 -10.58
CA HIS A 136 -2.21 -0.81 -11.41
C HIS A 136 -2.96 -2.11 -11.05
N THR A 137 -3.15 -2.99 -12.04
CA THR A 137 -3.82 -4.29 -11.86
C THR A 137 -3.07 -5.22 -10.92
N ASP A 138 -1.74 -5.31 -11.08
CA ASP A 138 -0.82 -5.88 -10.09
C ASP A 138 -0.70 -4.97 -8.84
N ARG A 139 -1.32 -5.43 -7.75
CA ARG A 139 -1.42 -4.75 -6.44
C ARG A 139 -0.17 -4.90 -5.58
N THR A 140 0.87 -5.55 -6.07
CA THR A 140 2.19 -5.58 -5.43
C THR A 140 3.07 -4.42 -5.90
N LYS A 141 2.75 -3.81 -7.05
CA LYS A 141 3.51 -2.69 -7.58
C LYS A 141 3.25 -1.42 -6.77
N PRO A 142 4.29 -0.64 -6.44
CA PRO A 142 4.17 0.62 -5.70
C PRO A 142 3.66 1.75 -6.59
N LEU A 143 2.45 1.60 -7.14
CA LEU A 143 1.77 2.59 -7.97
C LEU A 143 0.41 2.90 -7.34
N ILE A 144 0.40 3.91 -6.47
CA ILE A 144 -0.70 4.21 -5.55
C ILE A 144 -1.11 5.68 -5.64
N ALA A 145 -2.42 5.94 -5.56
CA ALA A 145 -2.97 7.22 -5.18
C ALA A 145 -3.33 7.23 -3.68
N PHE A 146 -3.07 8.36 -3.02
CA PHE A 146 -3.59 8.64 -1.69
C PHE A 146 -4.72 9.65 -1.82
N TYR A 147 -5.94 9.24 -1.49
CA TYR A 147 -7.08 10.14 -1.36
C TYR A 147 -7.07 10.72 0.04
N VAL A 148 -6.68 11.99 0.16
CA VAL A 148 -6.64 12.69 1.44
C VAL A 148 -8.05 13.17 1.79
N ALA A 149 -8.47 12.97 3.02
CA ALA A 149 -9.71 13.48 3.57
C ALA A 149 -9.39 14.40 4.75
N LYS A 150 -10.24 15.42 4.93
CA LYS A 150 -10.19 16.32 6.07
C LYS A 150 -11.54 16.31 6.78
N GLU A 151 -11.50 16.28 8.10
CA GLU A 151 -12.68 16.40 8.95
C GLU A 151 -12.42 17.49 9.99
N ARG A 152 -13.46 18.28 10.32
CA ARG A 152 -13.40 19.10 11.53
C ARG A 152 -13.52 18.14 12.70
N THR A 153 -12.60 18.20 13.65
CA THR A 153 -12.54 17.29 14.81
C THR A 153 -13.93 17.07 15.42
N PRO A 154 -14.60 15.92 15.19
CA PRO A 154 -15.80 15.54 15.92
C PRO A 154 -15.36 14.93 17.26
N ARG A 155 -16.19 15.02 18.30
CA ARG A 155 -15.93 14.38 19.60
C ARG A 155 -15.65 12.88 19.39
N GLN A 156 -14.44 12.45 19.77
CA GLN A 156 -13.97 11.06 19.92
C GLN A 156 -14.89 10.00 19.30
N GLN A 157 -14.55 9.49 18.11
CA GLN A 157 -15.04 8.18 17.70
C GLN A 157 -14.40 7.16 18.64
N ALA A 158 -15.19 6.71 19.61
CA ALA A 158 -14.80 5.70 20.57
C ALA A 158 -14.81 4.33 19.87
N THR A 159 -13.73 4.01 19.16
CA THR A 159 -13.37 2.60 19.03
C THR A 159 -13.13 2.09 20.45
N HIS A 160 -13.91 1.09 20.86
CA HIS A 160 -13.79 0.43 22.16
C HIS A 160 -13.15 -0.93 21.89
N GLY A 161 -11.85 -1.04 22.14
CA GLY A 161 -11.05 -2.25 21.95
C GLY A 161 -9.62 -2.03 22.39
N ASP A 162 -8.88 -3.12 22.61
CA ASP A 162 -7.45 -3.08 22.95
C ASP A 162 -6.64 -2.52 21.78
N ASP A 163 -5.64 -1.69 22.08
CA ASP A 163 -4.71 -1.14 21.10
C ASP A 163 -3.72 -2.24 20.65
N VAL A 164 -3.79 -2.62 19.38
CA VAL A 164 -2.87 -3.57 18.73
C VAL A 164 -1.94 -2.82 17.77
N THR A 165 -0.64 -3.02 17.94
CA THR A 165 0.38 -2.50 17.02
C THR A 165 1.04 -3.63 16.25
N LEU A 166 1.00 -3.59 14.92
CA LEU A 166 1.74 -4.51 14.07
C LEU A 166 3.02 -3.85 13.55
N THR A 167 4.16 -4.45 13.85
CA THR A 167 5.45 -3.99 13.32
C THR A 167 5.66 -4.51 11.90
N VAL A 168 5.85 -3.60 10.96
CA VAL A 168 6.15 -3.90 9.56
C VAL A 168 7.62 -3.62 9.28
N ALA A 169 8.30 -4.60 8.70
CA ALA A 169 9.71 -4.52 8.31
C ALA A 169 9.87 -4.51 6.78
N SER A 170 11.09 -4.24 6.30
CA SER A 170 11.42 -4.30 4.88
C SER A 170 11.17 -5.68 4.25
N GLY A 171 11.35 -6.76 5.04
CA GLY A 171 11.09 -8.14 4.62
C GLY A 171 9.64 -8.61 4.79
N SER A 172 8.76 -7.80 5.39
CA SER A 172 7.38 -8.20 5.65
C SER A 172 6.61 -8.42 4.35
N LYS A 173 5.88 -9.52 4.27
CA LYS A 173 5.06 -9.85 3.10
C LYS A 173 3.74 -9.08 3.16
N ILE A 174 3.41 -8.38 2.06
CA ILE A 174 2.24 -7.50 1.94
C ILE A 174 0.92 -8.23 2.24
N VAL A 175 0.68 -9.36 1.58
CA VAL A 175 -0.60 -10.09 1.67
C VAL A 175 -0.86 -10.65 3.08
N PRO A 176 0.10 -11.30 3.76
CA PRO A 176 -0.09 -11.72 5.14
C PRO A 176 -0.35 -10.55 6.12
N VAL A 177 0.36 -9.42 5.97
CA VAL A 177 0.10 -8.22 6.79
C VAL A 177 -1.32 -7.71 6.53
N ALA A 178 -1.78 -7.68 5.28
CA ALA A 178 -3.14 -7.28 4.93
C ALA A 178 -4.20 -8.19 5.56
N GLY A 179 -3.96 -9.51 5.56
CA GLY A 179 -4.82 -10.48 6.22
C GLY A 179 -4.90 -10.26 7.73
N ALA A 180 -3.77 -9.98 8.38
CA ALA A 180 -3.73 -9.63 9.80
C ALA A 180 -4.52 -8.35 10.09
N ILE A 181 -4.38 -7.30 9.27
CA ILE A 181 -5.14 -6.06 9.40
C ILE A 181 -6.66 -6.34 9.32
N ALA A 182 -7.09 -7.05 8.28
CA ALA A 182 -8.51 -7.36 8.09
C ALA A 182 -9.07 -8.22 9.23
N GLY A 183 -8.31 -9.21 9.72
CA GLY A 183 -8.69 -10.01 10.88
C GLY A 183 -8.90 -9.16 12.14
N LYS A 184 -7.97 -8.24 12.43
CA LYS A 184 -8.07 -7.36 13.61
C LYS A 184 -9.22 -6.36 13.53
N ILE A 185 -9.51 -5.85 12.33
CA ILE A 185 -10.69 -4.98 12.12
C ILE A 185 -11.99 -5.77 12.32
N ARG A 186 -12.09 -7.01 11.84
CA ARG A 186 -13.25 -7.89 12.09
C ARG A 186 -13.44 -8.25 13.57
N GLU A 187 -12.35 -8.28 14.33
CA GLU A 187 -12.36 -8.41 15.79
C GLU A 187 -12.73 -7.09 16.51
N ASN A 188 -13.02 -6.01 15.78
CA ASN A 188 -13.32 -4.67 16.30
C ASN A 188 -12.20 -4.08 17.17
N LEU A 189 -10.94 -4.39 16.83
CA LEU A 189 -9.76 -3.89 17.54
C LEU A 189 -9.23 -2.59 16.95
N LYS A 190 -8.66 -1.75 17.81
CA LYS A 190 -7.86 -0.61 17.36
C LYS A 190 -6.54 -1.11 16.86
N ILE A 191 -6.21 -0.79 15.62
CA ILE A 191 -4.98 -1.28 15.00
C ILE A 191 -4.14 -0.11 14.49
N SER A 192 -2.85 -0.18 14.76
CA SER A 192 -1.83 0.69 14.15
C SER A 192 -0.70 -0.14 13.55
N LEU A 193 -0.08 0.38 12.49
CA LEU A 193 1.13 -0.21 11.90
C LEU A 193 2.33 0.65 12.27
N GLN A 194 3.41 0.01 12.72
CA GLN A 194 4.67 0.68 12.98
C GLN A 194 5.71 0.27 11.94
N ALA A 195 6.29 1.25 11.25
CA ALA A 195 7.25 1.01 10.18
C ALA A 195 8.48 1.92 10.31
N ILE A 196 9.68 1.37 10.10
CA ILE A 196 10.94 2.13 10.10
C ILE A 196 11.64 1.92 8.76
N GLY A 197 11.88 3.01 8.04
CA GLY A 197 12.53 2.98 6.73
C GLY A 197 11.54 2.89 5.55
N VAL A 198 12.05 3.21 4.36
CA VAL A 198 11.24 3.38 3.13
C VAL A 198 10.50 2.10 2.76
N ASP A 199 11.19 0.96 2.78
CA ASP A 199 10.60 -0.31 2.35
C ASP A 199 9.53 -0.79 3.32
N ALA A 200 9.75 -0.64 4.63
CA ALA A 200 8.77 -0.96 5.65
C ALA A 200 7.50 -0.10 5.52
N VAL A 201 7.65 1.21 5.31
CA VAL A 201 6.52 2.14 5.09
C VAL A 201 5.76 1.76 3.81
N THR A 202 6.50 1.43 2.74
CA THR A 202 5.90 0.99 1.47
C THR A 202 5.10 -0.29 1.65
N ASN A 203 5.66 -1.31 2.32
CA ASN A 203 4.97 -2.56 2.61
C ASN A 203 3.73 -2.34 3.48
N ALA A 204 3.80 -1.47 4.48
CA ALA A 204 2.66 -1.14 5.33
C ALA A 204 1.53 -0.50 4.53
N VAL A 205 1.84 0.48 3.67
CA VAL A 205 0.85 1.14 2.80
C VAL A 205 0.22 0.15 1.81
N LEU A 206 1.03 -0.69 1.16
CA LEU A 206 0.54 -1.71 0.24
C LEU A 206 -0.34 -2.74 0.96
N ALA A 207 0.00 -3.09 2.20
CA ALA A 207 -0.79 -3.99 3.02
C ALA A 207 -2.14 -3.36 3.40
N VAL A 208 -2.17 -2.09 3.78
CA VAL A 208 -3.44 -1.37 4.02
C VAL A 208 -4.28 -1.33 2.74
N GLY A 209 -3.68 -1.03 1.58
CA GLY A 209 -4.39 -1.04 0.31
C GLY A 209 -5.05 -2.40 0.01
N ASN A 210 -4.35 -3.51 0.26
CA ASN A 210 -4.93 -4.85 0.11
C ASN A 210 -5.99 -5.15 1.18
N ALA A 211 -5.78 -4.71 2.42
CA ALA A 211 -6.73 -4.91 3.52
C ALA A 211 -8.07 -4.22 3.25
N ARG A 212 -8.06 -3.01 2.66
CA ARG A 212 -9.27 -2.33 2.19
C ARG A 212 -10.08 -3.21 1.26
N LEU A 213 -9.44 -3.78 0.24
CA LEU A 213 -10.08 -4.67 -0.73
C LEU A 213 -10.61 -5.97 -0.11
N PHE A 214 -9.95 -6.48 0.95
CA PHE A 214 -10.42 -7.66 1.67
C PHE A 214 -11.67 -7.38 2.52
N LEU A 215 -11.83 -6.14 2.96
CA LEU A 215 -12.91 -5.70 3.84
C LEU A 215 -14.11 -5.11 3.07
N GLU A 216 -13.99 -4.85 1.76
CA GLU A 216 -15.12 -4.45 0.92
C GLU A 216 -16.30 -5.44 1.02
N GLN A 217 -16.00 -6.74 1.10
CA GLN A 217 -17.03 -7.79 1.26
C GLN A 217 -17.71 -7.77 2.63
N ASP A 218 -17.05 -7.20 3.63
CA ASP A 218 -17.57 -7.01 4.99
C ASP A 218 -18.24 -5.64 5.17
N ASN A 219 -18.39 -4.87 4.08
CA ASN A 219 -18.93 -3.52 4.08
C ASN A 219 -18.16 -2.54 4.99
N PHE A 220 -16.83 -2.67 5.01
CA PHE A 220 -15.91 -1.77 5.70
C PHE A 220 -14.90 -1.13 4.75
N ASP A 221 -14.46 0.08 5.07
CA ASP A 221 -13.31 0.73 4.48
C ASP A 221 -12.35 1.22 5.57
N ILE A 222 -11.10 1.49 5.19
CA ILE A 222 -10.03 1.93 6.09
C ILE A 222 -9.55 3.33 5.68
N ARG A 223 -9.51 4.24 6.65
CA ARG A 223 -8.75 5.49 6.60
C ARG A 223 -7.49 5.36 7.44
N VAL A 224 -6.43 6.06 7.04
CA VAL A 224 -5.12 6.02 7.69
C VAL A 224 -4.77 7.39 8.23
N GLU A 225 -4.37 7.42 9.50
CA GLU A 225 -3.85 8.60 10.17
C GLU A 225 -2.34 8.41 10.46
N PRO A 226 -1.45 9.01 9.66
CA PRO A 226 -0.02 8.85 9.85
C PRO A 226 0.52 9.83 10.90
N GLU A 227 1.45 9.36 11.73
CA GLU A 227 2.17 10.16 12.71
C GLU A 227 3.63 9.71 12.86
N PHE A 228 4.51 10.63 13.23
CA PHE A 228 5.88 10.29 13.63
C PHE A 228 5.88 9.86 15.10
N GLU A 229 6.49 8.72 15.37
CA GLU A 229 6.62 8.18 16.71
C GLU A 229 8.10 7.93 17.04
N LYS A 230 8.49 8.15 18.29
CA LYS A 230 9.83 7.80 18.78
C LYS A 230 9.76 6.41 19.39
N VAL A 231 10.63 5.53 18.93
CA VAL A 231 10.67 4.13 19.36
C VAL A 231 12.09 3.73 19.70
N GLU A 232 12.25 2.89 20.70
CA GLU A 232 13.55 2.31 21.03
C GLU A 232 13.69 0.96 20.32
N LYS A 233 14.73 0.82 19.51
CA LYS A 233 15.06 -0.43 18.82
C LYS A 233 16.53 -0.71 18.98
N ASN A 234 16.87 -1.88 19.54
CA ASN A 234 18.25 -2.27 19.84
C ASN A 234 19.02 -1.25 20.70
N GLY A 235 18.36 -0.63 21.68
CA GLY A 235 18.96 0.40 22.54
C GLY A 235 19.16 1.76 21.85
N GLN A 236 18.65 1.94 20.63
CA GLN A 236 18.73 3.20 19.90
C GLN A 236 17.34 3.82 19.71
N LEU A 237 17.23 5.12 20.05
CA LEU A 237 16.06 5.93 19.73
C LEU A 237 15.99 6.17 18.22
N MET A 238 14.97 5.60 17.59
CA MET A 238 14.64 5.75 16.18
C MET A 238 13.33 6.50 16.01
N THR A 239 13.14 7.07 14.82
CA THR A 239 11.83 7.66 14.44
C THR A 239 11.12 6.67 13.54
N SER A 240 9.99 6.14 14.00
CA SER A 240 9.08 5.31 13.21
C SER A 240 7.99 6.16 12.59
N MET A 241 7.41 5.61 11.52
CA MET A 241 6.12 6.03 11.00
C MET A 241 5.07 5.11 11.62
N LYS A 242 4.12 5.70 12.35
CA LYS A 242 2.95 5.00 12.87
C LYS A 242 1.75 5.34 11.99
N LEU A 243 1.04 4.32 11.55
CA LEU A 243 -0.16 4.42 10.71
C LEU A 243 -1.35 3.89 11.51
N SER A 244 -2.09 4.79 12.16
CA SER A 244 -3.33 4.41 12.86
C SER A 244 -4.43 4.17 11.84
N LEU A 245 -5.10 3.02 11.92
CA LEU A 245 -6.14 2.65 10.97
C LEU A 245 -7.51 2.89 11.60
N VAL A 246 -8.35 3.66 10.93
CA VAL A 246 -9.73 3.95 11.31
C VAL A 246 -10.63 3.18 10.34
N ALA A 247 -11.32 2.16 10.85
CA ALA A 247 -12.27 1.38 10.07
C ALA A 247 -13.67 2.02 10.15
N GLU A 248 -14.35 2.12 9.01
CA GLU A 248 -15.68 2.71 8.90
C GLU A 248 -16.57 1.83 8.03
N ALA A 249 -17.86 1.76 8.36
CA ALA A 249 -18.83 1.06 7.53
C ALA A 249 -19.10 1.84 6.25
N LEU A 250 -19.23 1.12 5.12
CA LEU A 250 -19.57 1.65 3.80
C LEU A 250 -21.08 1.87 3.61
#